data_AF-A0AAV4XU38-F1
#
_entry.id   AF-A0AAV4XU38-F1
#
_cell.length_a   1.000
_cell.length_b   1.000
_cell.length_c   1.000
_cell.angle_alpha   90.00
_cell.angle_beta   90.00
_cell.angle_gamma   90.00
#
_symmetry.space_group_name_H-M   'P 1'
#
loop_
_entity.id
_entity.type
_entity.pdbx_description
1 polymer ?
#
loop_
_entity_poly.entity_id
_entity_poly.type
_entity_poly.pdbx_seq_one_letter_code
_entity_poly.pdbx_strand_id
1 'polypeptide(L)'
;MKHVFHGQMSRSDKHSIYLRNLSLESFGNYTCQVSTDRPFFRCVQTTRPLEVVVPPSDGPILMEEKSDYELGDNVSILCNSGKSKPAPELKWYINDQLVSL
;
A
#
# COMPACT_ATOMS: atom_id res chain seq x y z
N MET A 1 -22.30 0.58 -0.68
CA MET A 1 -22.06 2.02 -0.46
C MET A 1 -21.44 2.57 -1.74
N LYS A 2 -22.03 3.58 -2.39
CA LYS A 2 -21.40 4.28 -3.53
C LYS A 2 -20.48 5.34 -2.94
N HIS A 3 -19.17 5.15 -3.02
CA HIS A 3 -18.21 6.19 -2.64
C HIS A 3 -18.12 7.20 -3.78
N VAL A 4 -18.40 8.48 -3.49
CA VAL A 4 -18.22 9.58 -4.45
C VAL A 4 -16.81 10.11 -4.27
N PHE A 5 -15.93 9.77 -5.20
CA PHE A 5 -14.56 10.29 -5.20
C PHE A 5 -14.55 11.71 -5.74
N HIS A 6 -13.90 12.64 -5.02
CA HIS A 6 -13.72 14.01 -5.47
C HIS A 6 -12.54 14.06 -6.47
N GLY A 7 -12.80 13.68 -7.72
CA GLY A 7 -11.80 13.74 -8.79
C GLY A 7 -11.41 15.18 -9.12
N GLN A 8 -10.13 15.42 -9.39
CA GLN A 8 -9.67 16.75 -9.80
C GLN A 8 -9.96 16.95 -11.30
N MET A 9 -11.07 17.62 -11.61
CA MET A 9 -11.56 17.77 -12.99
C MET A 9 -10.56 18.47 -13.91
N SER A 10 -9.73 19.37 -13.38
CA SER A 10 -8.68 20.06 -14.17
C SER A 10 -7.57 19.14 -14.69
N ARG A 11 -7.45 17.93 -14.15
CA ARG A 11 -6.44 16.91 -14.52
C ARG A 11 -7.07 15.63 -15.07
N SER A 12 -8.39 15.64 -15.29
CA SER A 12 -9.14 14.52 -15.81
C SER A 12 -9.56 14.80 -17.25
N ASP A 13 -9.83 13.76 -18.03
CA ASP A 13 -10.30 13.86 -19.42
C ASP A 13 -11.45 12.87 -19.68
N LYS A 14 -11.82 12.71 -20.96
CA LYS A 14 -12.96 11.85 -21.37
C LYS A 14 -12.76 10.36 -21.05
N HIS A 15 -11.52 9.90 -20.86
CA HIS A 15 -11.15 8.50 -20.64
C HIS A 15 -10.39 8.27 -19.33
N SER A 16 -9.86 9.34 -18.69
CA SER A 16 -9.01 9.24 -17.51
C SER A 16 -9.51 10.13 -16.37
N ILE A 17 -9.51 9.60 -15.14
CA ILE A 17 -9.87 10.33 -13.92
C ILE A 17 -8.64 10.46 -13.03
N TYR A 18 -8.34 11.68 -12.57
CA TYR A 18 -7.29 11.93 -11.60
C TYR A 18 -7.84 11.98 -10.18
N LEU A 19 -7.38 11.06 -9.35
CA LEU A 19 -7.70 10.99 -7.92
C LEU A 19 -6.53 11.54 -7.10
N ARG A 20 -6.84 12.36 -6.09
CA ARG A 20 -5.87 13.00 -5.19
C ARG A 20 -6.24 12.68 -3.75
N ASN A 21 -5.26 12.76 -2.84
CA ASN A 21 -5.43 12.55 -1.39
C ASN A 21 -6.06 11.17 -1.11
N LEU A 22 -5.49 10.12 -1.72
CA LEU A 22 -5.93 8.76 -1.51
C LEU A 22 -5.67 8.34 -0.05
N SER A 23 -6.59 7.54 0.48
CA SER A 23 -6.48 6.90 1.80
C SER A 23 -6.56 5.38 1.63
N LEU A 24 -6.33 4.63 2.72
CA LEU A 24 -6.50 3.16 2.70
C LEU A 24 -7.91 2.73 2.27
N GLU A 25 -8.92 3.55 2.53
CA GLU A 25 -10.32 3.32 2.11
C GLU A 25 -10.53 3.51 0.60
N SER A 26 -9.59 4.17 -0.08
CA SER A 26 -9.61 4.30 -1.54
C SER A 26 -9.25 2.99 -2.25
N PHE A 27 -8.77 1.97 -1.52
CA PHE A 27 -8.50 0.64 -2.07
C PHE A 27 -9.78 -0.04 -2.58
N GLY A 28 -9.70 -0.64 -3.76
CA GLY A 28 -10.79 -1.48 -4.27
C GLY A 28 -10.94 -1.44 -5.78
N ASN A 29 -12.07 -1.96 -6.27
CA ASN A 29 -12.36 -2.03 -7.70
C ASN A 29 -13.11 -0.78 -8.17
N TYR A 30 -12.56 -0.12 -9.18
CA TYR A 30 -13.15 1.06 -9.82
C TYR A 30 -13.71 0.66 -11.18
N THR A 31 -14.97 1.01 -11.41
CA THR A 31 -15.68 0.65 -12.64
C THR A 31 -16.00 1.90 -13.44
N CYS A 32 -15.50 1.98 -14.66
CA CYS A 32 -15.97 2.94 -15.65
C CYS A 32 -17.16 2.33 -16.39
N GLN A 33 -18.25 3.08 -16.49
CA GLN A 33 -19.49 2.64 -17.14
C GLN A 33 -19.94 3.72 -18.15
N VAL A 34 -20.18 3.30 -19.38
CA VAL A 34 -20.69 4.16 -20.46
C VAL A 34 -22.02 3.61 -20.91
N SER A 35 -23.04 4.47 -20.96
CA SER A 35 -24.39 4.11 -21.41
C SER A 35 -24.85 4.97 -22.58
N THR A 36 -25.62 4.37 -23.50
CA THR A 36 -26.28 5.06 -24.61
C THR A 36 -27.75 5.32 -24.28
N ASP A 37 -28.29 6.42 -24.78
CA ASP A 37 -29.71 6.75 -24.62
C ASP A 37 -30.57 6.14 -25.75
N ARG A 38 -31.88 6.39 -25.73
CA ARG A 38 -32.91 5.92 -26.66
C ARG A 38 -32.50 5.97 -28.13
N PRO A 39 -33.03 5.06 -28.98
CA PRO A 39 -34.05 4.05 -28.67
C PRO A 39 -33.49 2.75 -28.08
N PHE A 40 -32.17 2.55 -28.08
CA PHE A 40 -31.53 1.34 -27.58
C PHE A 40 -30.59 1.68 -26.41
N PHE A 41 -30.99 1.28 -25.21
CA PHE A 41 -30.14 1.41 -24.03
C PHE A 41 -29.07 0.33 -24.06
N ARG A 42 -27.80 0.72 -24.28
CA ARG A 42 -26.64 -0.16 -24.17
C ARG A 42 -25.75 0.35 -23.04
N CYS A 43 -25.16 -0.57 -22.30
CA CYS A 43 -24.26 -0.25 -21.21
C CYS A 43 -23.01 -1.12 -21.34
N VAL A 44 -21.85 -0.48 -21.44
CA VAL A 44 -20.55 -1.15 -21.40
C VAL A 44 -19.81 -0.71 -20.16
N GLN A 45 -19.09 -1.63 -19.53
CA GLN A 45 -18.34 -1.34 -18.32
C GLN A 45 -17.00 -2.06 -18.32
N THR A 46 -16.02 -1.43 -17.70
CA THR A 46 -14.71 -2.02 -17.44
C THR A 46 -14.32 -1.72 -15.99
N THR A 47 -13.71 -2.70 -15.34
CA THR A 47 -13.33 -2.62 -13.92
C THR A 47 -11.84 -2.80 -13.79
N ARG A 48 -11.20 -1.95 -12.97
CA ARG A 48 -9.77 -2.04 -12.63
C ARG A 48 -9.58 -1.95 -11.11
N PRO A 49 -8.68 -2.75 -10.52
CA PRO A 49 -8.33 -2.59 -9.12
C PRO A 49 -7.45 -1.35 -8.94
N LEU A 50 -7.73 -0.58 -7.89
CA LEU A 50 -6.84 0.45 -7.36
C LEU A 50 -6.21 -0.07 -6.07
N GLU A 51 -4.90 -0.21 -6.11
CA GLU A 51 -4.10 -0.49 -4.91
C GLU A 51 -3.62 0.80 -4.26
N VAL A 52 -3.56 0.79 -2.93
CA VAL A 52 -3.03 1.90 -2.15
C VAL A 52 -1.86 1.36 -1.34
N VAL A 53 -0.68 1.90 -1.63
CA VAL A 53 0.57 1.56 -0.94
C VAL A 53 0.83 2.61 0.13
N VAL A 54 1.07 2.14 1.35
CA VAL A 54 1.45 2.97 2.49
C VAL A 54 2.82 2.48 2.96
N PRO A 55 3.91 3.20 2.62
CA PRO A 55 5.22 2.85 3.14
C PRO A 55 5.28 3.12 4.66
N PRO A 56 6.12 2.39 5.40
CA PRO A 56 6.46 2.77 6.77
C PRO A 56 6.98 4.22 6.81
N SER A 57 6.67 4.96 7.86
CA SER A 57 7.16 6.34 8.04
C SER A 57 8.68 6.39 8.22
N ASP A 58 9.23 5.37 8.88
CA ASP A 58 10.65 5.24 9.23
C ASP A 58 11.12 3.79 9.01
N GLY A 59 12.43 3.58 9.02
CA GLY A 59 13.02 2.24 9.01
C GLY A 59 12.64 1.40 10.24
N PRO A 60 12.89 0.07 10.20
CA PRO A 60 12.62 -0.77 11.35
C PRO A 60 13.51 -0.38 12.53
N ILE A 61 12.93 -0.48 13.74
CA ILE A 61 13.62 -0.21 15.00
C ILE A 61 14.09 -1.56 15.56
N LEU A 62 15.36 -1.62 15.93
CA LEU A 62 15.94 -2.75 16.66
C LEU A 62 15.80 -2.49 18.16
N MET A 63 15.18 -3.43 18.87
CA MET A 63 15.06 -3.41 20.31
C MET A 63 15.86 -4.59 20.87
N GLU A 64 16.87 -4.27 21.66
CA GLU A 64 17.73 -5.24 22.34
C GLU A 64 17.08 -5.67 23.66
N GLU A 65 17.14 -6.97 23.95
CA GLU A 65 16.68 -7.51 25.24
C GLU A 65 17.72 -7.30 26.35
N LYS A 66 19.01 -7.24 25.98
CA LYS A 66 20.14 -7.13 26.89
C LYS A 66 21.18 -6.15 26.31
N SER A 67 21.77 -5.31 27.16
CA SER A 67 22.78 -4.31 26.75
C SER A 67 24.19 -4.88 26.60
N ASP A 68 24.47 -6.01 27.26
CA ASP A 68 25.81 -6.58 27.36
C ASP A 68 25.77 -8.09 27.16
N TYR A 69 26.61 -8.62 26.27
CA TYR A 69 26.65 -10.04 25.94
C TYR A 69 28.04 -10.61 26.21
N GLU A 70 28.08 -11.81 26.78
CA GLU A 70 29.31 -12.57 26.98
C GLU A 70 29.48 -13.65 25.93
N LEU A 71 30.70 -14.18 25.81
CA LEU A 71 30.96 -15.29 24.89
C LEU A 71 30.14 -16.51 25.30
N GLY A 72 29.32 -17.00 24.38
CA GLY A 72 28.41 -18.13 24.60
C GLY A 72 26.96 -17.70 24.86
N ASP A 73 26.68 -16.41 25.01
CA ASP A 73 25.31 -15.91 25.12
C ASP A 73 24.55 -16.07 23.79
N ASN A 74 23.24 -16.30 23.91
CA ASN A 74 22.33 -16.19 22.79
C ASN A 74 21.83 -14.75 22.66
N VAL A 75 21.87 -14.20 21.44
CA VAL A 75 21.48 -12.82 21.17
C VAL A 75 20.08 -12.80 20.58
N SER A 76 19.15 -12.20 21.32
CA SER A 76 17.76 -11.96 20.89
C SER A 76 17.55 -10.47 20.64
N ILE A 77 17.20 -10.10 19.41
CA ILE A 77 16.89 -8.73 19.02
C ILE A 77 15.53 -8.71 18.33
N LEU A 78 14.66 -7.81 18.78
CA LEU A 78 13.35 -7.62 18.17
C LEU A 78 13.43 -6.53 17.10
N CYS A 79 13.20 -6.92 15.84
CA CYS A 79 13.08 -5.99 14.72
C CYS A 79 11.60 -5.64 14.49
N ASN A 80 11.23 -4.38 14.71
CA ASN A 80 9.86 -3.91 14.57
C ASN A 80 9.78 -2.84 13.47
N SER A 81 8.94 -3.07 12.47
CA SER A 81 8.66 -2.09 11.41
C SER A 81 7.44 -1.25 11.73
N GLY A 82 7.47 0.00 11.27
CA GLY A 82 6.28 0.84 11.26
C GLY A 82 5.15 0.20 10.44
N LYS A 83 3.91 0.60 10.71
CA LYS A 83 2.73 0.13 9.97
C LYS A 83 2.89 0.41 8.47
N SER A 84 2.66 -0.59 7.64
CA SER A 84 2.69 -0.45 6.19
C SER A 84 1.62 -1.28 5.50
N LYS A 85 1.36 -0.94 4.23
CA LYS A 85 0.56 -1.75 3.31
C LYS A 85 1.25 -1.75 1.94
N PRO A 86 1.64 -2.92 1.39
CA PRO A 86 1.56 -4.25 2.00
C PRO A 86 2.47 -4.40 3.23
N ALA A 87 2.39 -5.56 3.89
CA ALA A 87 3.32 -5.90 4.96
C ALA A 87 4.77 -5.82 4.43
N PRO A 88 5.71 -5.29 5.22
CA PRO A 88 7.06 -5.08 4.74
C PRO A 88 7.85 -6.40 4.78
N GLU A 89 8.82 -6.52 3.87
CA GLU A 89 9.82 -7.58 3.93
C GLU A 89 10.99 -7.13 4.81
N LEU A 90 11.22 -7.83 5.92
CA LEU A 90 12.34 -7.56 6.82
C LEU A 90 13.48 -8.53 6.54
N LYS A 91 14.71 -8.00 6.50
CA LYS A 91 15.94 -8.74 6.26
C LYS A 91 16.97 -8.37 7.31
N TRP A 92 17.68 -9.36 7.82
CA TRP A 92 18.74 -9.17 8.79
C TRP A 92 20.10 -9.09 8.10
N TYR A 93 20.91 -8.13 8.53
CA TYR A 93 22.28 -7.98 8.08
C TYR A 93 23.19 -7.93 9.30
N ILE A 94 24.24 -8.75 9.30
CA ILE A 94 25.30 -8.71 10.31
C ILE A 94 26.59 -8.37 9.57
N ASN A 95 27.24 -7.27 9.95
CA ASN A 95 28.43 -6.75 9.26
C ASN A 95 28.22 -6.64 7.73
N ASP A 96 27.09 -6.05 7.34
CA ASP A 96 26.65 -5.87 5.94
C ASP A 96 26.40 -7.17 5.15
N GLN A 97 26.42 -8.33 5.79
CA GLN A 97 26.10 -9.61 5.17
C GLN A 97 24.67 -10.04 5.49
N LEU A 98 23.89 -10.33 4.45
CA LEU A 98 22.54 -10.86 4.58
C LEU A 98 22.58 -12.21 5.29
N VAL A 99 21.85 -12.30 6.39
CA VAL A 99 21.68 -13.56 7.12
C VAL A 99 20.46 -14.28 6.57
N SER A 100 20.63 -15.55 6.21
CA SER A 100 19.52 -16.45 5.93
C SER A 100 18.97 -16.99 7.25
N LEU A 101 17.73 -16.63 7.57
CA LEU A 101 16.96 -17.25 8.65
C LEU A 101 16.42 -18.62 8.24
#